data_AF-A0A845WZZ0-F1
#
_entry.id   AF-A0A845WZZ0-F1
#
_cell.length_a   1.000
_cell.length_b   1.000
_cell.length_c   1.000
_cell.angle_alpha   90.00
_cell.angle_beta   90.00
_cell.angle_gamma   90.00
#
_symmetry.space_group_name_H-M   'P 1'
#
loop_
_entity.id
_entity.type
_entity.pdbx_description
1 polymer ?
#
loop_
_entity_poly.entity_id
_entity_poly.type
_entity_poly.pdbx_seq_one_letter_code
_entity_poly.pdbx_strand_id
1 'polypeptide(L)' 'MGTLDSRFMAQMEQILWLYALPYDPKYPVVCFDERLCFLIGETVDAIAMQSGEVRKEHYAYEKLGSCA' A
#
# COMPACT_ATOMS: atom_id res chain seq x y z
N MET A 1 16.00 19.50 -8.09
CA MET A 1 15.84 18.32 -8.99
C MET A 1 17.18 17.63 -9.12
N GLY A 2 17.21 16.29 -9.14
CA GLY A 2 18.45 15.52 -9.28
C GLY A 2 19.07 15.65 -10.68
N THR A 3 20.40 15.57 -10.77
CA THR A 3 21.15 15.57 -12.03
C THR A 3 21.26 14.16 -12.61
N LEU A 4 21.09 14.03 -13.92
CA LEU A 4 21.24 12.78 -14.67
C LEU A 4 22.73 12.52 -14.89
N ASP A 5 23.38 11.90 -13.91
CA ASP A 5 24.81 11.57 -13.94
C ASP A 5 25.06 10.07 -14.18
N SER A 6 26.33 9.69 -14.36
CA SER A 6 26.72 8.30 -14.63
C SER A 6 26.38 7.36 -13.46
N ARG A 7 26.39 7.87 -12.22
CA ARG A 7 26.04 7.09 -11.04
C ARG A 7 24.55 6.78 -11.01
N PHE A 8 23.71 7.77 -11.30
CA PHE A 8 22.27 7.61 -11.43
C PHE A 8 21.94 6.58 -12.53
N MET A 9 22.56 6.70 -13.69
CA MET A 9 22.37 5.74 -14.78
C MET A 9 22.77 4.31 -14.37
N ALA A 10 23.91 4.13 -13.72
CA ALA A 10 24.36 2.81 -13.26
C ALA A 10 23.37 2.16 -12.27
N GLN A 11 22.81 2.95 -11.35
CA GLN A 11 21.80 2.46 -10.40
C GLN A 11 20.48 2.14 -11.09
N MET A 12 20.05 2.97 -12.05
CA MET A 12 18.84 2.74 -12.82
C MET A 12 18.93 1.45 -13.66
N GLU A 13 20.05 1.23 -14.35
CA GLU A 13 20.28 0.03 -15.15
C GLU A 13 20.25 -1.25 -14.30
N GLN A 14 20.79 -1.21 -13.08
CA GLN A 14 20.69 -2.34 -12.14
C GLN A 14 19.24 -2.68 -11.80
N ILE A 15 18.40 -1.67 -11.58
CA ILE A 15 16.97 -1.85 -11.29
C ILE A 15 16.26 -2.43 -12.51
N LEU A 16 16.49 -1.86 -13.70
CA LEU A 16 15.88 -2.34 -14.94
C LEU A 16 16.25 -3.80 -15.23
N TRP A 17 17.52 -4.17 -15.02
CA TRP A 17 17.98 -5.55 -15.17
C TRP A 17 17.26 -6.51 -14.21
N LEU A 18 17.09 -6.11 -12.94
CA LEU A 18 16.36 -6.90 -11.94
C LEU A 18 14.91 -7.16 -12.38
N TYR A 19 14.21 -6.12 -12.86
CA TYR A 19 12.83 -6.25 -13.34
C TYR A 19 12.70 -7.03 -14.66
N ALA A 20 13.77 -7.18 -15.42
CA ALA A 20 13.80 -7.99 -16.64
C ALA A 20 14.01 -9.50 -16.39
N LEU A 21 14.36 -9.90 -15.16
CA LEU A 21 14.55 -11.31 -14.84
C LEU A 21 13.24 -12.11 -14.93
N PRO A 22 13.29 -13.39 -15.33
CA PRO A 22 12.13 -14.26 -15.26
C PRO A 22 11.74 -14.50 -13.79
N TYR A 23 10.45 -14.71 -13.56
CA TYR A 23 9.95 -15.00 -12.22
C TYR A 23 10.52 -16.31 -11.66
N ASP A 24 11.10 -16.25 -10.45
CA ASP A 24 11.55 -17.41 -9.68
C ASP A 24 10.73 -17.51 -8.37
N PRO A 25 9.97 -18.60 -8.14
CA PRO A 25 9.24 -18.81 -6.90
C PRO A 25 10.10 -18.79 -5.62
N LYS A 26 11.40 -19.11 -5.71
CA LYS A 26 12.34 -19.03 -4.57
C LYS A 26 12.81 -17.60 -4.31
N TYR A 27 12.70 -16.71 -5.30
CA TYR A 27 13.10 -15.31 -5.24
C TYR A 27 11.98 -14.42 -5.83
N PRO A 28 10.82 -14.31 -5.14
CA PRO A 28 9.71 -13.53 -5.64
C PRO A 28 10.05 -12.04 -5.67
N VAL A 29 9.65 -11.35 -6.74
CA VAL A 29 9.69 -9.89 -6.81
C VAL A 29 8.56 -9.34 -5.95
N VAL A 30 8.92 -8.69 -4.84
CA VAL A 30 7.95 -8.06 -3.92
C VAL A 30 7.92 -6.57 -4.20
N CYS A 31 6.80 -6.07 -4.71
CA CYS A 31 6.56 -4.63 -4.76
C CYS A 31 6.18 -4.13 -3.37
N PHE A 32 6.99 -3.25 -2.81
CA PHE A 32 6.61 -2.47 -1.63
C PHE A 32 5.72 -1.32 -2.08
N ASP A 33 4.44 -1.44 -1.78
CA ASP A 33 3.47 -0.35 -1.96
C ASP A 33 3.37 0.41 -0.64
N GLU A 34 4.18 1.46 -0.49
CA GLU A 34 4.22 2.32 0.71
C GLU A 34 2.97 3.22 0.85
N ARG A 35 1.82 2.79 0.30
CA ARG A 35 0.56 3.52 0.51
C ARG A 35 0.33 3.66 2.00
N LEU A 36 0.15 4.90 2.42
CA LEU A 36 -0.16 5.24 3.80
C LEU A 36 -1.34 4.40 4.27
N CYS A 37 -1.08 3.52 5.22
CA CYS A 37 -2.14 2.80 5.91
C CYS A 37 -2.78 3.79 6.89
N PHE A 38 -3.93 4.35 6.52
CA PHE A 38 -4.67 5.24 7.41
C PHE A 38 -5.32 4.44 8.53
N LEU A 39 -5.15 4.94 9.75
CA LEU A 39 -5.87 4.44 10.92
C LEU A 39 -7.25 5.10 10.91
N ILE A 40 -8.29 4.31 10.65
CA ILE A 40 -9.66 4.79 10.48
C ILE A 40 -10.48 4.39 11.71
N GLY A 41 -11.14 5.37 12.32
CA GLY A 41 -12.07 5.18 13.44
C GLY A 41 -13.53 5.44 13.02
N GLU A 42 -14.47 4.82 13.72
CA GLU A 42 -15.91 5.05 13.54
C GLU A 42 -16.32 6.39 14.16
N THR A 43 -17.06 7.21 13.42
CA THR A 43 -17.63 8.47 13.97
C THR A 43 -19.08 8.33 14.40
N VAL A 44 -19.73 7.24 14.01
CA VAL A 44 -21.15 7.00 14.24
C VAL A 44 -21.30 5.66 14.94
N ASP A 45 -22.09 5.63 16.00
CA ASP A 45 -22.37 4.39 16.72
C ASP A 45 -23.06 3.37 15.80
N ALA A 46 -22.58 2.13 15.85
CA ALA A 46 -23.15 1.05 15.07
C ALA A 46 -24.56 0.71 15.55
N ILE A 47 -25.48 0.55 14.61
CA ILE A 47 -26.82 0.02 14.90
C ILE A 47 -26.70 -1.50 15.10
N ALA A 48 -27.39 -2.03 16.10
CA ALA A 48 -27.43 -3.46 16.36
C ALA A 48 -27.91 -4.23 15.12
N MET A 49 -27.14 -5.25 14.71
CA MET A 49 -27.51 -6.09 13.57
C MET A 49 -28.73 -6.95 13.90
N GLN A 50 -29.63 -7.08 12.93
CA GLN A 50 -30.72 -8.04 12.97
C GLN A 50 -30.27 -9.40 12.44
N SER A 51 -30.88 -10.47 12.94
CA SER A 51 -30.57 -11.83 12.49
C SER A 51 -30.91 -12.01 11.01
N GLY A 52 -29.94 -12.47 10.22
CA GLY A 52 -30.09 -12.68 8.76
C GLY A 52 -29.76 -11.46 7.90
N GLU A 53 -29.45 -10.30 8.49
CA GLU A 53 -28.99 -9.13 7.75
C GLU A 53 -27.46 -9.02 7.71
N VAL A 54 -26.93 -8.48 6.61
CA VAL A 54 -25.49 -8.22 6.45
C VAL A 54 -25.13 -6.93 7.18
N ARG A 55 -23.99 -6.96 7.89
CA ARG A 55 -23.42 -5.77 8.53
C ARG A 55 -23.23 -4.64 7.51
N LYS A 56 -23.69 -3.44 7.85
CA LYS A 56 -23.42 -2.22 7.08
C LYS A 56 -22.57 -1.28 7.93
N GLU A 57 -21.59 -0.66 7.29
CA GLU A 57 -20.73 0.35 7.90
C GLU A 57 -21.10 1.72 7.31
N HIS A 58 -21.03 2.75 8.15
CA HIS A 58 -21.35 4.10 7.73
C HIS A 58 -20.15 4.74 7.03
N TYR A 59 -20.38 5.62 6.06
CA TYR A 59 -19.29 6.25 5.29
C TYR A 59 -18.52 7.33 6.06
N ALA A 60 -19.03 7.76 7.21
CA ALA A 60 -18.41 8.79 8.04
C ALA A 60 -17.36 8.17 8.94
N TYR A 61 -16.13 8.65 8.85
CA TYR A 61 -15.01 8.12 9.61
C TYR A 61 -14.10 9.24 10.14
N GLU A 62 -13.35 8.91 11.19
CA GLU A 62 -12.30 9.75 11.74
C GLU A 62 -10.93 9.23 11.31
N LYS A 63 -10.03 10.13 10.94
CA LYS A 63 -8.65 9.78 10.58
C LYS A 63 -7.76 9.91 11.82
N LEU A 64 -7.38 8.77 12.40
CA LEU A 64 -6.55 8.66 13.60
C LEU A 64 -5.04 8.64 13.29
N GLY A 65 -4.65 9.20 12.14
CA GLY A 65 -3.28 9.21 11.65
C GLY A 65 -2.99 8.14 10.59
N SER A 66 -1.71 7.80 10.43
CA SER A 66 -1.24 6.77 9.50
C SER A 66 -0.14 5.95 10.18
N CYS A 67 -0.09 4.66 9.89
CA CYS A 67 1.06 3.84 10.28
C CYS A 67 2.31 4.34 9.55
N ALA A 68 3.34 4.69 10.31
CA ALA A 68 4.67 5.05 9.82
C ALA A 68 5.71 4.26 10.60
#